data_AF-A0A5C8HXT1-F1
#
_entry.id   AF-A0A5C8HXT1-F1
#
_cell.length_a   1.000
_cell.length_b   1.000
_cell.length_c   1.000
_cell.angle_alpha   90.00
_cell.angle_beta   90.00
_cell.angle_gamma   90.00
#
_symmetry.space_group_name_H-M   'P 1'
#
loop_
_entity.id
_entity.type
_entity.pdbx_description
1 polymer ?
#
loop_
_entity_poly.entity_id
_entity_poly.type
_entity_poly.pdbx_seq_one_letter_code
_entity_poly.pdbx_strand_id
1 'polypeptide(L)'
;MSIVARARATTKLIWTAGSAAVLAVALLVTYLVVFAQPQYGRFDQKIEARCAPLVVLAFRGSGEGNLTAGETSNAGAAFRYGESELVTNGWEGVTLDGLFDALSTTVYEGFTADRIPVVPIGPAGADQPFGYDAIAAITEASTLDSALSFSASRLLHSATRGAEAATHLISEYLAGSEGCPVQPKFVAVGYSQGAMAARHTAELNPDSVLGVVNIGDPYQKPYGLGVRAAGIGGIGIIRWKADEAQGAGLDAYYRARDLGSAICHAGDPICEFTPLEGLFKLATGAYGDHLDYYSDAFPEEASEDALEIAKLAYREWMLALDARDAGETVSVGEAADAAANTRLRAVSLAYAGTPTLVSAFSPELAGTGARYEFDLDGDGIYETVSSSGLAWATFDSAGTRTVAVRVVDSATGAVAQHSTSVEVEPSEAGEILFDARGRLITPAPAAEAPGSDPVVTPVARPVTPSTPPAPSQPAPRISPAPAPAPAPAPAPSPAPAPTPDPSPAPQPNPTPTPTPTPTPDPTPTPTPDPTPTVTVEPSPVQPGGALTIRGEGFPPSMPVRLSSSLFEQMAEADDTGAFSAEIPVDEWAEPGTYELVVESIEGMDVPPEYADRYPFRYVYEFVVAPAEPAPA
;
A
#
# COMPACT_ATOMS: atom_id res chain seq x y z
N MET A 1 87.78 31.36 -6.03
CA MET A 1 86.46 31.86 -5.58
C MET A 1 85.25 31.11 -6.17
N SER A 2 85.38 30.28 -7.22
CA SER A 2 84.22 29.71 -7.95
C SER A 2 83.58 28.42 -7.41
N ILE A 3 84.26 27.64 -6.57
CA ILE A 3 83.74 26.34 -6.07
C ILE A 3 82.79 26.54 -4.87
N VAL A 4 83.17 27.36 -3.88
CA VAL A 4 82.36 27.63 -2.68
C VAL A 4 81.04 28.35 -3.03
N ALA A 5 81.05 29.21 -4.04
CA ALA A 5 79.85 29.88 -4.53
C ALA A 5 78.85 28.90 -5.18
N ARG A 6 79.33 27.97 -6.03
CA ARG A 6 78.50 26.90 -6.60
C ARG A 6 77.93 25.98 -5.52
N ALA A 7 78.76 25.55 -4.56
CA ALA A 7 78.32 24.73 -3.44
C ALA A 7 77.20 25.41 -2.63
N ARG A 8 77.36 26.69 -2.25
CA ARG A 8 76.30 27.43 -1.54
C ARG A 8 75.04 27.62 -2.38
N ALA A 9 75.15 27.75 -3.70
CA ALA A 9 73.99 27.84 -4.60
C ALA A 9 73.23 26.51 -4.67
N THR A 10 73.91 25.37 -4.82
CA THR A 10 73.26 24.05 -4.78
C THR A 10 72.68 23.75 -3.39
N THR A 11 73.36 24.06 -2.29
CA THR A 11 72.79 23.88 -0.94
C THR A 11 71.53 24.73 -0.73
N LYS A 12 71.52 25.98 -1.21
CA LYS A 12 70.30 26.81 -1.18
C LYS A 12 69.18 26.23 -2.04
N LEU A 13 69.48 25.77 -3.26
CA LEU A 13 68.49 25.19 -4.17
C LEU A 13 67.87 23.91 -3.59
N ILE A 14 68.69 23.04 -2.99
CA ILE A 14 68.27 21.82 -2.30
C ILE A 14 67.41 22.17 -1.07
N TRP A 15 67.77 23.21 -0.30
CA TRP A 15 66.93 23.67 0.80
C TRP A 15 65.60 24.24 0.32
N THR A 16 65.57 25.09 -0.71
CA THR A 16 64.30 25.64 -1.23
C THR A 16 63.40 24.58 -1.86
N ALA A 17 63.98 23.62 -2.60
CA ALA A 17 63.24 22.49 -3.16
C ALA A 17 62.74 21.54 -2.06
N GLY A 18 63.56 21.28 -1.04
CA GLY A 18 63.19 20.51 0.14
C GLY A 18 62.07 21.19 0.94
N SER A 19 62.14 22.50 1.18
CA SER A 19 61.08 23.26 1.84
C SER A 19 59.80 23.31 1.02
N ALA A 20 59.88 23.45 -0.31
CA ALA A 20 58.71 23.39 -1.18
C ALA A 20 58.08 21.99 -1.21
N ALA A 21 58.88 20.93 -1.24
CA ALA A 21 58.41 19.55 -1.16
C ALA A 21 57.79 19.23 0.21
N VAL A 22 58.39 19.69 1.31
CA VAL A 22 57.84 19.55 2.66
C VAL A 22 56.54 20.35 2.81
N LEU A 23 56.45 21.55 2.23
CA LEU A 23 55.20 22.33 2.25
C LEU A 23 54.12 21.69 1.37
N ALA A 24 54.47 21.15 0.21
CA ALA A 24 53.54 20.43 -0.67
C ALA A 24 53.05 19.12 -0.03
N VAL A 25 53.94 18.35 0.62
CA VAL A 25 53.57 17.16 1.40
C VAL A 25 52.75 17.55 2.63
N ALA A 26 53.08 18.63 3.33
CA ALA A 26 52.28 19.12 4.45
C ALA A 26 50.89 19.55 3.99
N LEU A 27 50.77 20.30 2.89
CA LEU A 27 49.47 20.67 2.30
C LEU A 27 48.69 19.47 1.77
N LEU A 28 49.36 18.47 1.17
CA LEU A 28 48.72 17.23 0.74
C LEU A 28 48.25 16.40 1.94
N VAL A 29 49.03 16.32 3.01
CA VAL A 29 48.66 15.66 4.26
C VAL A 29 47.56 16.44 4.98
N THR A 30 47.56 17.77 4.98
CA THR A 30 46.45 18.57 5.52
C THR A 30 45.21 18.44 4.65
N TYR A 31 45.33 18.37 3.31
CA TYR A 31 44.21 18.09 2.42
C TYR A 31 43.63 16.70 2.67
N LEU A 32 44.47 15.67 2.77
CA LEU A 32 44.04 14.31 3.12
C LEU A 32 43.50 14.24 4.57
N VAL A 33 44.05 14.97 5.53
CA VAL A 33 43.55 14.97 6.91
C VAL A 33 42.25 15.77 7.03
N VAL A 34 42.02 16.83 6.25
CA VAL A 34 40.80 17.67 6.32
C VAL A 34 39.68 17.15 5.42
N PHE A 35 39.99 16.71 4.20
CA PHE A 35 39.01 16.19 3.23
C PHE A 35 38.91 14.65 3.21
N ALA A 36 39.84 13.94 3.84
CA ALA A 36 39.62 12.55 4.28
C ALA A 36 39.67 12.43 5.82
N GLN A 37 39.18 13.46 6.53
CA GLN A 37 38.34 13.17 7.70
C GLN A 37 37.26 12.19 7.22
N PRO A 38 36.96 11.09 7.93
CA PRO A 38 35.70 10.41 7.70
C PRO A 38 34.59 11.44 7.89
N GLN A 39 33.61 11.49 6.98
CA GLN A 39 32.43 12.31 7.22
C GLN A 39 31.70 11.73 8.43
N TYR A 40 31.84 12.42 9.56
CA TYR A 40 31.15 12.13 10.81
C TYR A 40 29.65 11.95 10.53
N GLY A 41 29.04 10.92 11.13
CA GLY A 41 27.59 10.69 11.06
C GLY A 41 27.08 9.65 10.04
N ARG A 42 27.91 9.06 9.17
CA ARG A 42 27.41 8.00 8.27
C ARG A 42 27.08 6.72 9.04
N PHE A 43 25.80 6.34 9.10
CA PHE A 43 25.44 4.92 9.11
C PHE A 43 26.10 4.29 7.88
N ASP A 44 26.71 3.11 8.04
CA ASP A 44 26.92 2.26 6.86
C ASP A 44 25.51 1.95 6.33
N GLN A 45 25.24 2.19 5.04
CA GLN A 45 23.91 1.99 4.45
C GLN A 45 23.49 0.51 4.42
N LYS A 46 24.36 -0.37 4.94
CA LYS A 46 24.10 -1.77 5.27
C LYS A 46 23.36 -1.86 6.60
N ILE A 47 22.04 -1.84 6.50
CA ILE A 47 21.12 -2.21 7.57
C ILE A 47 21.50 -3.60 8.12
N GLU A 48 21.71 -3.69 9.44
CA GLU A 48 21.75 -4.98 10.15
C GLU A 48 20.34 -5.60 10.17
N ALA A 49 20.25 -6.92 10.18
CA ALA A 49 18.96 -7.61 10.10
C ALA A 49 17.98 -7.09 11.17
N ARG A 50 16.84 -6.53 10.73
CA ARG A 50 15.76 -5.92 11.52
C ARG A 50 15.97 -4.48 12.05
N CYS A 51 17.13 -3.86 11.87
CA CYS A 51 17.33 -2.42 12.15
C CYS A 51 17.07 -1.50 10.95
N ALA A 52 16.14 -1.88 10.05
CA ALA A 52 15.73 -1.06 8.92
C ALA A 52 14.84 0.09 9.39
N PRO A 53 15.16 1.37 9.16
CA PRO A 53 14.27 2.47 9.53
C PRO A 53 12.95 2.43 8.74
N LEU A 54 13.01 2.00 7.48
CA LEU A 54 11.84 1.72 6.64
C LEU A 54 11.96 0.33 6.00
N VAL A 55 10.84 -0.41 5.96
CA VAL A 55 10.66 -1.69 5.24
C VAL A 55 9.47 -1.56 4.30
N VAL A 56 9.56 -2.11 3.09
CA VAL A 56 8.44 -2.18 2.14
C VAL A 56 7.82 -3.58 2.21
N LEU A 57 6.49 -3.66 2.33
CA LEU A 57 5.70 -4.89 2.26
C LEU A 57 5.00 -4.94 0.91
N ALA A 58 5.21 -5.99 0.12
CA ALA A 58 4.68 -6.07 -1.25
C ALA A 58 3.60 -7.15 -1.41
N PHE A 59 2.49 -6.78 -2.03
CA PHE A 59 1.31 -7.61 -2.24
C PHE A 59 0.97 -7.67 -3.74
N ARG A 60 1.24 -8.83 -4.35
CA ARG A 60 0.97 -9.11 -5.77
C ARG A 60 -0.53 -9.09 -6.15
N GLY A 61 -0.78 -8.99 -7.44
CA GLY A 61 -2.11 -9.05 -8.05
C GLY A 61 -2.76 -10.42 -8.02
N SER A 62 -4.07 -10.44 -8.30
CA SER A 62 -4.91 -11.63 -8.30
C SER A 62 -4.43 -12.70 -9.30
N GLY A 63 -3.88 -13.81 -8.80
CA GLY A 63 -3.40 -14.92 -9.61
C GLY A 63 -1.96 -14.78 -10.10
N GLU A 64 -1.24 -13.73 -9.71
CA GLU A 64 0.19 -13.62 -9.96
C GLU A 64 0.96 -14.69 -9.18
N GLY A 65 2.04 -15.19 -9.79
CA GLY A 65 2.95 -16.16 -9.20
C GLY A 65 4.22 -15.51 -8.67
N ASN A 66 5.15 -16.34 -8.20
CA ASN A 66 6.51 -15.90 -7.93
C ASN A 66 7.25 -15.61 -9.25
N LEU A 67 8.11 -14.59 -9.29
CA LEU A 67 8.97 -14.26 -10.43
C LEU A 67 9.88 -15.43 -10.85
N THR A 68 10.26 -16.28 -9.90
CA THR A 68 10.92 -17.56 -10.18
C THR A 68 9.90 -18.64 -10.53
N ALA A 69 9.85 -19.01 -11.82
CA ALA A 69 8.90 -19.98 -12.33
C ALA A 69 8.96 -21.34 -11.60
N GLY A 70 7.84 -21.75 -11.03
CA GLY A 70 7.68 -23.02 -10.31
C GLY A 70 7.98 -22.95 -8.81
N GLU A 71 8.37 -21.79 -8.28
CA GLU A 71 8.45 -21.57 -6.83
C GLU A 71 7.04 -21.50 -6.21
N THR A 72 6.85 -22.19 -5.09
CA THR A 72 5.54 -22.30 -4.40
C THR A 72 5.65 -22.24 -2.87
N SER A 73 6.85 -22.13 -2.30
CA SER A 73 7.05 -21.96 -0.87
C SER A 73 6.80 -20.52 -0.47
N ASN A 74 6.28 -20.30 0.76
CA ASN A 74 6.10 -18.96 1.31
C ASN A 74 7.39 -18.12 1.26
N ALA A 75 8.52 -18.76 1.60
CA ALA A 75 9.84 -18.14 1.63
C ALA A 75 10.32 -17.63 0.26
N GLY A 76 9.75 -18.13 -0.84
CA GLY A 76 10.06 -17.69 -2.20
C GLY A 76 11.48 -18.05 -2.65
N ALA A 77 11.94 -17.36 -3.68
CA ALA A 77 13.25 -17.53 -4.28
C ALA A 77 13.92 -16.16 -4.44
N ALA A 78 15.20 -16.07 -4.07
CA ALA A 78 15.93 -14.81 -4.09
C ALA A 78 15.99 -14.22 -5.51
N PHE A 79 15.37 -13.07 -5.71
CA PHE A 79 15.33 -12.33 -6.96
C PHE A 79 16.08 -11.01 -6.79
N ARG A 80 16.93 -10.63 -7.75
CA ARG A 80 17.78 -9.43 -7.68
C ARG A 80 17.48 -8.52 -8.85
N TYR A 81 17.30 -7.24 -8.54
CA TYR A 81 17.05 -6.18 -9.50
C TYR A 81 18.36 -5.67 -10.12
N GLY A 82 18.61 -5.99 -11.39
CA GLY A 82 19.81 -5.61 -12.12
C GLY A 82 21.13 -5.91 -11.38
N GLU A 83 22.03 -4.92 -11.38
CA GLU A 83 23.29 -4.95 -10.62
C GLU A 83 23.16 -4.25 -9.24
N SER A 84 21.93 -3.92 -8.81
CA SER A 84 21.66 -3.27 -7.53
C SER A 84 21.85 -4.23 -6.35
N GLU A 85 21.77 -3.70 -5.13
CA GLU A 85 21.78 -4.51 -3.91
C GLU A 85 20.38 -4.92 -3.42
N LEU A 86 19.32 -4.50 -4.13
CA LEU A 86 17.94 -4.89 -3.83
C LEU A 86 17.72 -6.36 -4.18
N VAL A 87 17.34 -7.15 -3.17
CA VAL A 87 17.01 -8.57 -3.30
C VAL A 87 15.70 -8.84 -2.56
N THR A 88 14.72 -9.38 -3.29
CA THR A 88 13.41 -9.81 -2.80
C THR A 88 13.33 -11.35 -2.74
N ASN A 89 12.16 -11.88 -2.37
CA ASN A 89 11.85 -13.30 -2.46
C ASN A 89 11.02 -13.67 -3.72
N GLY A 90 10.82 -12.75 -4.66
CA GLY A 90 10.08 -12.97 -5.90
C GLY A 90 8.56 -13.04 -5.77
N TRP A 91 7.95 -12.86 -4.59
CA TRP A 91 6.48 -12.91 -4.40
C TRP A 91 5.75 -11.58 -4.67
N GLU A 92 6.44 -10.57 -5.18
CA GLU A 92 5.92 -9.27 -5.58
C GLU A 92 4.97 -9.33 -6.79
N GLY A 93 5.10 -10.37 -7.63
CA GLY A 93 4.33 -10.49 -8.87
C GLY A 93 4.99 -9.76 -10.04
N VAL A 94 4.51 -10.03 -11.26
CA VAL A 94 5.12 -9.50 -12.49
C VAL A 94 4.77 -8.02 -12.71
N THR A 95 3.64 -7.54 -12.19
CA THR A 95 3.25 -6.12 -12.30
C THR A 95 4.10 -5.23 -11.38
N LEU A 96 4.42 -5.66 -10.16
CA LEU A 96 5.24 -4.87 -9.23
C LEU A 96 6.75 -4.93 -9.54
N ASP A 97 7.18 -5.81 -10.45
CA ASP A 97 8.57 -5.93 -10.90
C ASP A 97 9.11 -4.58 -11.42
N GLY A 98 8.33 -3.86 -12.23
CA GLY A 98 8.73 -2.54 -12.76
C GLY A 98 8.94 -1.47 -11.68
N LEU A 99 8.12 -1.47 -10.63
CA LEU A 99 8.28 -0.57 -9.48
C LEU A 99 9.57 -0.87 -8.71
N PHE A 100 9.87 -2.15 -8.47
CA PHE A 100 11.07 -2.53 -7.72
C PHE A 100 12.35 -2.40 -8.55
N ASP A 101 12.30 -2.53 -9.88
CA ASP A 101 13.42 -2.16 -10.76
C ASP A 101 13.71 -0.65 -10.71
N ALA A 102 12.66 0.19 -10.78
CA ALA A 102 12.79 1.63 -10.59
C ALA A 102 13.32 1.98 -9.19
N LEU A 103 12.82 1.35 -8.12
CA LEU A 103 13.32 1.53 -6.75
C LEU A 103 14.79 1.13 -6.62
N SER A 104 15.22 0.06 -7.31
CA SER A 104 16.60 -0.43 -7.29
C SER A 104 17.64 0.55 -7.87
N THR A 105 17.20 1.55 -8.63
CA THR A 105 18.06 2.57 -9.24
C THR A 105 17.79 3.99 -8.70
N THR A 106 16.76 4.16 -7.89
CA THR A 106 16.33 5.47 -7.37
C THR A 106 17.33 6.03 -6.35
N VAL A 107 17.65 7.32 -6.51
CA VAL A 107 18.52 8.09 -5.61
C VAL A 107 17.84 9.40 -5.23
N TYR A 108 17.70 9.66 -3.93
CA TYR A 108 17.13 10.89 -3.38
C TYR A 108 18.06 11.49 -2.32
N GLU A 109 18.47 12.76 -2.48
CA GLU A 109 19.40 13.47 -1.56
C GLU A 109 20.70 12.67 -1.21
N GLY A 110 21.15 11.79 -2.11
CA GLY A 110 22.32 10.93 -1.92
C GLY A 110 22.06 9.62 -1.14
N PHE A 111 20.82 9.36 -0.75
CA PHE A 111 20.34 8.05 -0.31
C PHE A 111 19.96 7.20 -1.54
N THR A 112 20.46 5.97 -1.60
CA THR A 112 20.15 5.00 -2.66
C THR A 112 19.09 4.03 -2.17
N ALA A 113 17.99 3.90 -2.89
CA ALA A 113 16.83 3.13 -2.47
C ALA A 113 17.01 1.60 -2.59
N ASP A 114 18.07 1.12 -3.25
CA ASP A 114 18.43 -0.31 -3.34
C ASP A 114 18.77 -0.98 -1.99
N ARG A 115 18.87 -0.20 -0.92
CA ARG A 115 19.07 -0.66 0.46
C ARG A 115 17.78 -0.83 1.25
N ILE A 116 16.64 -0.37 0.74
CA ILE A 116 15.34 -0.53 1.41
C ILE A 116 14.97 -2.02 1.36
N PRO A 117 14.76 -2.70 2.50
CA PRO A 117 14.30 -4.08 2.48
C PRO A 117 12.87 -4.14 1.93
N VAL A 118 12.69 -4.85 0.83
CA VAL A 118 11.38 -5.19 0.27
C VAL A 118 11.06 -6.63 0.66
N VAL A 119 9.92 -6.84 1.32
CA VAL A 119 9.43 -8.14 1.81
C VAL A 119 8.07 -8.43 1.15
N PRO A 120 8.08 -9.12 0.00
CA PRO A 120 6.86 -9.59 -0.64
C PRO A 120 6.27 -10.80 0.08
N ILE A 121 4.94 -10.87 0.13
CA ILE A 121 4.23 -11.88 0.93
C ILE A 121 3.83 -13.09 0.06
N GLY A 122 4.48 -14.23 0.31
CA GLY A 122 4.16 -15.51 -0.33
C GLY A 122 2.89 -16.17 0.21
N PRO A 123 2.40 -17.24 -0.46
CA PRO A 123 1.23 -18.01 -0.06
C PRO A 123 1.46 -18.74 1.27
N ALA A 124 0.40 -19.12 1.98
CA ALA A 124 0.56 -19.86 3.25
C ALA A 124 1.23 -21.24 3.01
N GLY A 125 2.22 -21.58 3.82
CA GLY A 125 3.01 -22.82 3.72
C GLY A 125 2.85 -23.73 4.94
N ALA A 126 3.30 -24.98 4.83
CA ALA A 126 3.25 -25.94 5.93
C ALA A 126 4.07 -25.49 7.17
N ASP A 127 5.19 -24.80 6.93
CA ASP A 127 6.09 -24.29 7.98
C ASP A 127 5.87 -22.80 8.31
N GLN A 128 5.01 -22.10 7.54
CA GLN A 128 4.63 -20.70 7.76
C GLN A 128 3.12 -20.55 7.49
N PRO A 129 2.26 -20.63 8.52
CA PRO A 129 0.81 -20.76 8.37
C PRO A 129 0.10 -19.45 7.97
N PHE A 130 0.82 -18.34 7.97
CA PHE A 130 0.35 -17.03 7.52
C PHE A 130 0.92 -16.76 6.12
N GLY A 131 0.10 -16.24 5.22
CA GLY A 131 0.53 -15.90 3.88
C GLY A 131 -0.61 -15.35 3.04
N TYR A 132 -0.25 -14.87 1.86
CA TYR A 132 -1.13 -14.23 0.90
C TYR A 132 -1.25 -15.11 -0.35
N ASP A 133 -2.41 -15.74 -0.52
CA ASP A 133 -2.63 -16.69 -1.62
C ASP A 133 -2.80 -16.00 -2.99
N ALA A 134 -3.18 -14.71 -3.00
CA ALA A 134 -3.47 -13.91 -4.19
C ALA A 134 -4.39 -14.65 -5.18
N ILE A 135 -5.61 -14.97 -4.74
CA ILE A 135 -6.52 -15.85 -5.51
C ILE A 135 -6.85 -15.22 -6.86
N ALA A 136 -6.81 -16.00 -7.94
CA ALA A 136 -7.07 -15.49 -9.29
C ALA A 136 -8.53 -15.03 -9.47
N ALA A 137 -8.74 -13.79 -9.92
CA ALA A 137 -10.06 -13.14 -10.03
C ALA A 137 -11.05 -13.91 -10.94
N ILE A 138 -10.54 -14.59 -11.97
CA ILE A 138 -11.35 -15.48 -12.84
C ILE A 138 -12.03 -16.63 -12.09
N THR A 139 -11.54 -17.00 -10.90
CA THR A 139 -12.17 -18.03 -10.06
C THR A 139 -13.36 -17.51 -9.24
N GLU A 140 -13.51 -16.19 -9.16
CA GLU A 140 -14.72 -15.51 -8.67
C GLU A 140 -15.68 -15.22 -9.82
N ALA A 141 -15.20 -14.59 -10.90
CA ALA A 141 -16.00 -14.07 -12.03
C ALA A 141 -16.74 -15.14 -12.88
N SER A 142 -16.83 -16.38 -12.40
CA SER A 142 -17.48 -17.52 -13.08
C SER A 142 -19.01 -17.43 -13.21
N THR A 143 -19.68 -16.50 -12.51
CA THR A 143 -21.12 -16.21 -12.66
C THR A 143 -21.42 -14.71 -12.51
N LEU A 144 -22.59 -14.25 -12.97
CA LEU A 144 -23.05 -12.87 -12.72
C LEU A 144 -23.32 -12.59 -11.23
N ASP A 145 -23.85 -13.58 -10.48
CA ASP A 145 -24.10 -13.42 -9.04
C ASP A 145 -22.81 -13.13 -8.28
N SER A 146 -21.74 -13.88 -8.55
CA SER A 146 -20.41 -13.65 -7.95
C SER A 146 -19.74 -12.36 -8.42
N ALA A 147 -20.07 -11.86 -9.61
CA ALA A 147 -19.61 -10.54 -10.06
C ALA A 147 -20.31 -9.40 -9.30
N LEU A 148 -21.52 -9.61 -8.78
CA LEU A 148 -22.36 -8.59 -8.14
C LEU A 148 -22.42 -8.69 -6.60
N SER A 149 -22.25 -9.86 -6.00
CA SER A 149 -22.29 -10.03 -4.53
C SER A 149 -20.94 -9.79 -3.84
N PHE A 150 -20.97 -9.68 -2.50
CA PHE A 150 -19.81 -9.45 -1.62
C PHE A 150 -19.44 -10.66 -0.76
N SER A 151 -20.46 -11.29 -0.18
CA SER A 151 -20.42 -12.09 1.05
C SER A 151 -19.64 -13.40 0.98
N ALA A 152 -19.21 -13.80 -0.20
CA ALA A 152 -18.40 -14.99 -0.43
C ALA A 152 -17.10 -14.68 -1.19
N SER A 153 -16.66 -13.41 -1.22
CA SER A 153 -15.44 -13.04 -1.96
C SER A 153 -14.19 -13.63 -1.31
N ARG A 154 -13.64 -14.62 -2.00
CA ARG A 154 -12.31 -15.20 -1.84
C ARG A 154 -11.22 -14.16 -2.01
N LEU A 155 -11.42 -13.15 -2.88
CA LEU A 155 -10.45 -12.06 -3.05
C LEU A 155 -10.38 -11.22 -1.77
N LEU A 156 -11.53 -10.87 -1.18
CA LEU A 156 -11.59 -10.19 0.11
C LEU A 156 -10.93 -11.03 1.21
N HIS A 157 -11.31 -12.30 1.35
CA HIS A 157 -10.71 -13.17 2.37
C HIS A 157 -9.20 -13.35 2.18
N SER A 158 -8.73 -13.54 0.94
CA SER A 158 -7.31 -13.69 0.62
C SER A 158 -6.54 -12.39 0.88
N ALA A 159 -7.11 -11.22 0.58
CA ALA A 159 -6.52 -9.93 0.94
C ALA A 159 -6.38 -9.75 2.46
N THR A 160 -7.41 -10.10 3.23
CA THR A 160 -7.37 -10.04 4.71
C THR A 160 -6.37 -11.06 5.30
N ARG A 161 -6.22 -12.26 4.70
CA ARG A 161 -5.15 -13.22 5.04
C ARG A 161 -3.76 -12.68 4.72
N GLY A 162 -3.61 -11.91 3.64
CA GLY A 162 -2.40 -11.16 3.35
C GLY A 162 -2.07 -10.13 4.42
N ALA A 163 -3.07 -9.37 4.88
CA ALA A 163 -2.92 -8.38 5.96
C ALA A 163 -2.61 -9.03 7.33
N GLU A 164 -3.17 -10.20 7.63
CA GLU A 164 -2.79 -11.02 8.80
C GLU A 164 -1.29 -11.37 8.75
N ALA A 165 -0.82 -11.90 7.61
CA ALA A 165 0.58 -12.26 7.40
C ALA A 165 1.51 -11.05 7.50
N ALA A 166 1.10 -9.91 6.91
CA ALA A 166 1.82 -8.65 7.01
C ALA A 166 1.92 -8.15 8.47
N THR A 167 0.84 -8.25 9.24
CA THR A 167 0.83 -7.86 10.66
C THR A 167 1.74 -8.76 11.49
N HIS A 168 1.78 -10.07 11.21
CA HIS A 168 2.74 -10.99 11.82
C HIS A 168 4.19 -10.63 11.49
N LEU A 169 4.50 -10.27 10.23
CA LEU A 169 5.82 -9.82 9.80
C LEU A 169 6.22 -8.49 10.48
N ILE A 170 5.30 -7.52 10.54
CA ILE A 170 5.48 -6.24 11.26
C ILE A 170 5.84 -6.51 12.72
N SER A 171 5.05 -7.35 13.41
CA SER A 171 5.29 -7.75 14.80
C SER A 171 6.66 -8.42 14.99
N GLU A 172 7.07 -9.30 14.08
CA GLU A 172 8.37 -9.97 14.13
C GLU A 172 9.56 -9.02 13.89
N TYR A 173 9.43 -8.06 12.97
CA TYR A 173 10.45 -7.02 12.73
C TYR A 173 10.59 -6.11 13.94
N LEU A 174 9.47 -5.63 14.48
CA LEU A 174 9.43 -4.74 15.63
C LEU A 174 9.98 -5.40 16.90
N ALA A 175 9.57 -6.65 17.19
CA ALA A 175 10.11 -7.43 18.31
C ALA A 175 11.62 -7.69 18.16
N GLY A 176 12.12 -7.78 16.93
CA GLY A 176 13.55 -7.92 16.64
C GLY A 176 14.32 -6.61 16.53
N SER A 177 13.71 -5.46 16.82
CA SER A 177 14.32 -4.14 16.71
C SER A 177 14.88 -3.56 18.01
N GLU A 178 14.91 -4.34 19.10
CA GLU A 178 15.53 -3.93 20.36
C GLU A 178 17.01 -3.55 20.16
N GLY A 179 17.39 -2.37 20.62
CA GLY A 179 18.74 -1.82 20.44
C GLY A 179 18.99 -1.11 19.09
N CYS A 180 18.07 -1.18 18.13
CA CYS A 180 18.14 -0.36 16.91
C CYS A 180 17.93 1.13 17.27
N PRO A 181 18.53 2.11 16.56
CA PRO A 181 18.38 3.52 16.93
C PRO A 181 16.96 4.08 16.81
N VAL A 182 16.16 3.60 15.85
CA VAL A 182 14.74 3.91 15.70
C VAL A 182 13.92 2.64 15.46
N GLN A 183 12.64 2.71 15.79
CA GLN A 183 11.71 1.60 15.55
C GLN A 183 11.38 1.53 14.05
N PRO A 184 11.50 0.35 13.40
CA PRO A 184 11.16 0.18 11.99
C PRO A 184 9.75 0.66 11.65
N LYS A 185 9.64 1.40 10.56
CA LYS A 185 8.37 1.80 9.94
C LYS A 185 8.16 1.09 8.61
N PHE A 186 6.93 1.09 8.11
CA PHE A 186 6.55 0.27 6.97
C PHE A 186 5.83 1.09 5.89
N VAL A 187 6.02 0.70 4.63
CA VAL A 187 5.16 1.08 3.50
C VAL A 187 4.54 -0.18 2.93
N ALA A 188 3.23 -0.18 2.68
CA ALA A 188 2.54 -1.28 2.02
C ALA A 188 2.31 -0.96 0.54
N VAL A 189 2.74 -1.84 -0.36
CA VAL A 189 2.62 -1.67 -1.81
C VAL A 189 1.76 -2.79 -2.36
N GLY A 190 0.65 -2.47 -3.02
CA GLY A 190 -0.34 -3.47 -3.44
C GLY A 190 -0.94 -3.21 -4.80
N TYR A 191 -0.96 -4.25 -5.65
CA TYR A 191 -1.64 -4.22 -6.95
C TYR A 191 -2.93 -5.05 -6.93
N SER A 192 -4.04 -4.52 -7.46
CA SER A 192 -5.33 -5.23 -7.58
C SER A 192 -5.83 -5.73 -6.21
N GLN A 193 -6.00 -7.04 -6.03
CA GLN A 193 -6.28 -7.64 -4.70
C GLN A 193 -5.18 -7.35 -3.66
N GLY A 194 -3.94 -7.18 -4.09
CA GLY A 194 -2.85 -6.74 -3.26
C GLY A 194 -3.05 -5.32 -2.71
N ALA A 195 -3.72 -4.43 -3.46
CA ALA A 195 -4.09 -3.10 -2.96
C ALA A 195 -5.06 -3.22 -1.77
N MET A 196 -6.05 -4.12 -1.85
CA MET A 196 -6.94 -4.43 -0.72
C MET A 196 -6.14 -4.95 0.49
N ALA A 197 -5.16 -5.83 0.27
CA ALA A 197 -4.31 -6.38 1.34
C ALA A 197 -3.41 -5.31 1.97
N ALA A 198 -2.85 -4.39 1.16
CA ALA A 198 -2.04 -3.27 1.61
C ALA A 198 -2.87 -2.28 2.46
N ARG A 199 -4.09 -1.95 2.02
CA ARG A 199 -5.05 -1.12 2.77
C ARG A 199 -5.44 -1.73 4.11
N HIS A 200 -5.85 -3.01 4.12
CA HIS A 200 -6.14 -3.74 5.36
C HIS A 200 -4.93 -3.80 6.29
N THR A 201 -3.71 -3.97 5.76
CA THR A 201 -2.48 -3.94 6.56
C THR A 201 -2.32 -2.60 7.27
N ALA A 202 -2.57 -1.49 6.58
CA ALA A 202 -2.49 -0.15 7.16
C ALA A 202 -3.61 0.11 8.19
N GLU A 203 -4.84 -0.33 7.92
CA GLU A 203 -5.98 -0.25 8.86
C GLU A 203 -5.69 -0.96 10.19
N LEU A 204 -5.05 -2.13 10.14
CA LEU A 204 -4.71 -2.94 11.31
C LEU A 204 -3.41 -2.50 12.01
N ASN A 205 -2.50 -1.83 11.31
CA ASN A 205 -1.18 -1.41 11.82
C ASN A 205 -0.91 0.10 11.63
N PRO A 206 -1.83 1.00 12.04
CA PRO A 206 -1.75 2.40 11.64
C PRO A 206 -0.55 3.14 12.22
N ASP A 207 -0.05 2.69 13.37
CA ASP A 207 1.07 3.29 14.10
C ASP A 207 2.45 2.81 13.54
N SER A 208 2.44 1.78 12.68
CA SER A 208 3.63 1.21 12.02
C SER A 208 3.72 1.54 10.52
N VAL A 209 2.58 1.60 9.82
CA VAL A 209 2.52 1.79 8.36
C VAL A 209 2.36 3.28 8.02
N LEU A 210 3.45 3.93 7.63
CA LEU A 210 3.46 5.36 7.28
C LEU A 210 2.74 5.64 5.97
N GLY A 211 2.90 4.74 5.00
CA GLY A 211 2.48 4.97 3.62
C GLY A 211 1.91 3.72 2.96
N VAL A 212 1.06 3.95 1.97
CA VAL A 212 0.49 2.91 1.12
C VAL A 212 0.52 3.37 -0.34
N VAL A 213 0.97 2.47 -1.23
CA VAL A 213 0.95 2.64 -2.69
C VAL A 213 0.02 1.59 -3.27
N ASN A 214 -1.10 2.03 -3.85
CA ASN A 214 -2.10 1.14 -4.45
C ASN A 214 -2.12 1.25 -5.97
N ILE A 215 -2.26 0.13 -6.66
CA ILE A 215 -2.30 0.08 -8.12
C ILE A 215 -3.57 -0.66 -8.53
N GLY A 216 -4.45 -0.03 -9.32
CA GLY A 216 -5.73 -0.62 -9.70
C GLY A 216 -6.62 -0.96 -8.50
N ASP A 217 -6.78 -0.04 -7.55
CA ASP A 217 -7.43 -0.26 -6.24
C ASP A 217 -8.92 -0.63 -6.37
N PRO A 218 -9.35 -1.85 -5.98
CA PRO A 218 -10.75 -2.25 -6.00
C PRO A 218 -11.63 -1.46 -5.00
N TYR A 219 -11.02 -0.76 -4.04
CA TYR A 219 -11.68 0.13 -3.07
C TYR A 219 -11.61 1.62 -3.46
N GLN A 220 -11.13 1.96 -4.66
CA GLN A 220 -10.91 3.34 -5.07
C GLN A 220 -12.16 4.22 -4.90
N LYS A 221 -11.99 5.33 -4.18
CA LYS A 221 -12.92 6.46 -4.17
C LYS A 221 -12.65 7.35 -5.40
N PRO A 222 -13.69 7.75 -6.16
CA PRO A 222 -13.59 8.82 -7.15
C PRO A 222 -12.97 10.08 -6.54
N TYR A 223 -11.86 10.55 -7.12
CA TYR A 223 -11.09 11.69 -6.61
C TYR A 223 -10.67 11.51 -5.13
N GLY A 224 -10.28 10.31 -4.74
CA GLY A 224 -9.67 10.05 -3.44
C GLY A 224 -8.29 10.71 -3.31
N LEU A 225 -7.93 11.15 -2.11
CA LEU A 225 -6.63 11.76 -1.84
C LEU A 225 -5.49 10.83 -2.30
N GLY A 226 -4.60 11.36 -3.14
CA GLY A 226 -3.46 10.60 -3.67
C GLY A 226 -3.78 9.69 -4.86
N VAL A 227 -5.04 9.58 -5.30
CA VAL A 227 -5.38 8.91 -6.55
C VAL A 227 -4.91 9.79 -7.74
N ARG A 228 -4.26 9.17 -8.73
CA ARG A 228 -3.70 9.81 -9.93
C ARG A 228 -3.93 8.98 -11.20
N ALA A 229 -3.44 9.53 -12.32
CA ALA A 229 -3.68 9.08 -13.69
C ALA A 229 -5.15 9.21 -14.14
N ALA A 230 -5.42 8.86 -15.41
CA ALA A 230 -6.66 9.23 -16.10
C ALA A 230 -7.93 8.56 -15.52
N GLY A 231 -7.80 7.46 -14.77
CA GLY A 231 -8.90 6.80 -14.05
C GLY A 231 -9.22 7.38 -12.67
N ILE A 232 -8.69 8.58 -12.32
CA ILE A 232 -8.90 9.24 -11.01
C ILE A 232 -10.38 9.43 -10.63
N GLY A 233 -11.25 9.68 -11.60
CA GLY A 233 -12.70 9.80 -11.39
C GLY A 233 -13.42 8.46 -11.18
N GLY A 234 -12.71 7.34 -11.31
CA GLY A 234 -13.24 5.99 -11.25
C GLY A 234 -13.65 5.55 -9.85
N ILE A 235 -14.68 4.71 -9.79
CA ILE A 235 -15.10 4.00 -8.58
C ILE A 235 -14.62 2.55 -8.63
N GLY A 236 -13.90 2.11 -7.61
CA GLY A 236 -13.40 0.73 -7.54
C GLY A 236 -14.55 -0.29 -7.48
N ILE A 237 -14.39 -1.45 -8.11
CA ILE A 237 -15.45 -2.47 -8.26
C ILE A 237 -16.03 -2.97 -6.94
N ILE A 238 -15.20 -3.06 -5.89
CA ILE A 238 -15.65 -3.49 -4.57
C ILE A 238 -16.26 -2.31 -3.81
N ARG A 239 -15.73 -1.09 -4.00
CA ARG A 239 -16.37 0.14 -3.49
C ARG A 239 -17.74 0.40 -4.13
N TRP A 240 -17.90 0.17 -5.43
CA TRP A 240 -19.16 0.40 -6.14
C TRP A 240 -20.33 -0.41 -5.57
N LYS A 241 -20.04 -1.60 -5.04
CA LYS A 241 -21.01 -2.44 -4.34
C LYS A 241 -21.34 -1.94 -2.93
N ALA A 242 -20.44 -1.18 -2.31
CA ALA A 242 -20.50 -0.82 -0.89
C ALA A 242 -21.63 0.16 -0.59
N ASP A 243 -22.26 -0.01 0.57
CA ASP A 243 -23.20 0.98 1.11
C ASP A 243 -22.49 2.21 1.69
N GLU A 244 -23.27 3.15 2.22
CA GLU A 244 -22.77 4.42 2.78
C GLU A 244 -21.87 4.23 4.01
N ALA A 245 -22.16 3.25 4.88
CA ALA A 245 -21.36 2.99 6.08
C ALA A 245 -20.05 2.29 5.73
N GLN A 246 -20.10 1.30 4.84
CA GLN A 246 -18.92 0.66 4.27
C GLN A 246 -18.05 1.65 3.48
N GLY A 247 -18.68 2.52 2.69
CA GLY A 247 -18.00 3.61 1.98
C GLY A 247 -17.31 4.59 2.92
N ALA A 248 -17.94 4.93 4.05
CA ALA A 248 -17.35 5.78 5.09
C ALA A 248 -16.16 5.10 5.80
N GLY A 249 -16.25 3.79 6.08
CA GLY A 249 -15.14 3.00 6.61
C GLY A 249 -13.94 2.98 5.64
N LEU A 250 -14.18 2.66 4.37
CA LEU A 250 -13.18 2.74 3.30
C LEU A 250 -12.65 4.16 3.07
N ASP A 251 -13.38 5.21 3.45
CA ASP A 251 -12.94 6.60 3.33
C ASP A 251 -12.03 7.08 4.47
N ALA A 252 -12.08 6.42 5.64
CA ALA A 252 -11.17 6.72 6.75
C ALA A 252 -9.69 6.52 6.36
N TYR A 253 -9.42 5.54 5.49
CA TYR A 253 -8.10 5.27 4.92
C TYR A 253 -7.43 6.51 4.30
N TYR A 254 -8.17 7.29 3.50
CA TYR A 254 -7.64 8.45 2.78
C TYR A 254 -7.23 9.61 3.69
N ARG A 255 -7.66 9.62 4.95
CA ARG A 255 -7.31 10.66 5.94
C ARG A 255 -6.22 10.23 6.93
N ALA A 256 -5.69 9.01 6.81
CA ALA A 256 -4.93 8.35 7.87
C ALA A 256 -3.43 8.11 7.57
N ARG A 257 -2.87 8.65 6.48
CA ARG A 257 -1.51 8.31 5.99
C ARG A 257 -0.70 9.53 5.54
N ASP A 258 0.61 9.47 5.82
CA ASP A 258 1.61 10.43 5.34
C ASP A 258 1.88 10.29 3.83
N LEU A 259 1.69 9.08 3.29
CA LEU A 259 1.72 8.80 1.87
C LEU A 259 0.51 7.93 1.51
N GLY A 260 -0.47 8.53 0.84
CA GLY A 260 -1.37 7.80 -0.04
C GLY A 260 -0.93 8.08 -1.48
N SER A 261 -0.43 7.07 -2.18
CA SER A 261 -0.33 7.09 -3.65
C SER A 261 -1.26 6.02 -4.19
N ALA A 262 -2.05 6.33 -5.21
CA ALA A 262 -2.89 5.35 -5.89
C ALA A 262 -2.96 5.63 -7.39
N ILE A 263 -2.67 4.63 -8.24
CA ILE A 263 -2.80 4.76 -9.70
C ILE A 263 -4.05 4.04 -10.18
N CYS A 264 -4.83 4.71 -11.03
CA CYS A 264 -5.86 4.08 -11.84
C CYS A 264 -5.78 4.53 -13.30
N HIS A 265 -5.67 3.57 -14.22
CA HIS A 265 -5.71 3.83 -15.66
C HIS A 265 -7.15 4.00 -16.16
N ALA A 266 -7.33 4.86 -17.16
CA ALA A 266 -8.64 5.06 -17.76
C ALA A 266 -9.13 3.76 -18.42
N GLY A 267 -10.34 3.35 -18.07
CA GLY A 267 -10.97 2.13 -18.54
C GLY A 267 -10.63 0.86 -17.73
N ASP A 268 -9.76 0.93 -16.71
CA ASP A 268 -9.51 -0.23 -15.84
C ASP A 268 -10.81 -0.66 -15.12
N PRO A 269 -11.38 -1.84 -15.42
CA PRO A 269 -12.66 -2.27 -14.85
C PRO A 269 -12.60 -2.58 -13.35
N ILE A 270 -11.44 -2.51 -12.70
CA ILE A 270 -11.26 -2.80 -11.27
C ILE A 270 -11.26 -1.51 -10.43
N CYS A 271 -10.63 -0.42 -10.89
CA CYS A 271 -10.61 0.88 -10.19
C CYS A 271 -11.53 1.94 -10.83
N GLU A 272 -11.93 1.77 -12.09
CA GLU A 272 -12.94 2.56 -12.81
C GLU A 272 -14.10 1.65 -13.26
N PHE A 273 -14.80 1.07 -12.29
CA PHE A 273 -15.92 0.17 -12.59
C PHE A 273 -17.18 0.94 -13.02
N THR A 274 -17.74 0.57 -14.17
CA THR A 274 -19.12 0.89 -14.55
C THR A 274 -19.93 -0.38 -14.79
N PRO A 275 -21.24 -0.44 -14.44
CA PRO A 275 -22.00 -1.69 -14.54
C PRO A 275 -22.13 -2.25 -15.96
N LEU A 276 -22.18 -1.39 -17.01
CA LEU A 276 -22.36 -1.86 -18.38
C LEU A 276 -21.04 -2.30 -19.01
N GLU A 277 -20.00 -1.48 -18.91
CA GLU A 277 -18.70 -1.76 -19.53
C GLU A 277 -17.84 -2.68 -18.66
N GLY A 278 -17.80 -2.46 -17.35
CA GLY A 278 -17.06 -3.28 -16.39
C GLY A 278 -17.51 -4.74 -16.42
N LEU A 279 -18.82 -5.01 -16.32
CA LEU A 279 -19.33 -6.40 -16.44
C LEU A 279 -19.00 -7.03 -17.80
N PHE A 280 -19.00 -6.25 -18.88
CA PHE A 280 -18.60 -6.75 -20.21
C PHE A 280 -17.09 -7.06 -20.27
N LYS A 281 -16.22 -6.17 -19.77
CA LYS A 281 -14.76 -6.40 -19.70
C LYS A 281 -14.44 -7.62 -18.84
N LEU A 282 -15.05 -7.75 -17.67
CA LEU A 282 -14.91 -8.91 -16.77
C LEU A 282 -15.33 -10.23 -17.46
N ALA A 283 -16.51 -10.24 -18.10
CA ALA A 283 -17.06 -11.43 -18.75
C ALA A 283 -16.32 -11.84 -20.04
N THR A 284 -15.67 -10.89 -20.72
CA THR A 284 -14.88 -11.14 -21.94
C THR A 284 -13.40 -11.35 -21.67
N GLY A 285 -12.92 -11.10 -20.45
CA GLY A 285 -11.51 -11.16 -20.09
C GLY A 285 -10.68 -9.97 -20.61
N ALA A 286 -11.32 -8.85 -20.92
CA ALA A 286 -10.67 -7.63 -21.43
C ALA A 286 -10.05 -6.82 -20.28
N TYR A 287 -9.00 -7.39 -19.68
CA TYR A 287 -8.22 -6.80 -18.58
C TYR A 287 -7.01 -5.98 -19.05
N GLY A 288 -6.94 -5.58 -20.32
CA GLY A 288 -5.76 -4.91 -20.89
C GLY A 288 -5.32 -3.71 -20.06
N ASP A 289 -6.25 -2.78 -19.84
CA ASP A 289 -6.07 -1.55 -19.06
C ASP A 289 -5.75 -1.81 -17.58
N HIS A 290 -6.10 -3.00 -17.03
CA HIS A 290 -5.78 -3.40 -15.65
C HIS A 290 -4.39 -4.04 -15.51
N LEU A 291 -3.79 -4.49 -16.61
CA LEU A 291 -2.54 -5.26 -16.63
C LEU A 291 -1.32 -4.42 -17.08
N ASP A 292 -1.51 -3.17 -17.47
CA ASP A 292 -0.50 -2.31 -18.11
C ASP A 292 0.15 -1.28 -17.17
N TYR A 293 0.11 -1.53 -15.86
CA TYR A 293 0.77 -0.68 -14.85
C TYR A 293 2.28 -0.89 -14.81
N TYR A 294 3.04 0.18 -14.55
CA TYR A 294 4.51 0.17 -14.45
C TYR A 294 5.22 -0.43 -15.68
N SER A 295 4.59 -0.35 -16.85
CA SER A 295 5.10 -0.91 -18.10
C SER A 295 5.93 0.11 -18.90
N ASP A 296 6.56 -0.37 -19.99
CA ASP A 296 7.24 0.48 -20.99
C ASP A 296 6.32 1.56 -21.60
N ALA A 297 4.98 1.43 -21.49
CA ALA A 297 4.01 2.42 -21.96
C ALA A 297 3.89 3.63 -21.01
N PHE A 298 4.13 3.42 -19.72
CA PHE A 298 3.99 4.42 -18.66
C PHE A 298 5.25 4.50 -17.76
N PRO A 299 6.44 4.76 -18.34
CA PRO A 299 7.73 4.61 -17.65
C PRO A 299 7.93 5.56 -16.47
N GLU A 300 7.19 6.67 -16.41
CA GLU A 300 7.30 7.64 -15.32
C GLU A 300 6.63 7.13 -14.03
N GLU A 301 5.55 6.34 -14.12
CA GLU A 301 4.74 5.89 -12.97
C GLU A 301 5.53 5.15 -11.91
N ALA A 302 6.40 4.23 -12.34
CA ALA A 302 7.26 3.43 -11.47
C ALA A 302 8.31 4.31 -10.80
N SER A 303 8.85 5.29 -11.53
CA SER A 303 9.86 6.22 -11.02
C SER A 303 9.30 7.23 -10.01
N GLU A 304 8.03 7.63 -10.17
CA GLU A 304 7.32 8.51 -9.24
C GLU A 304 7.07 7.82 -7.89
N ASP A 305 6.46 6.63 -7.88
CA ASP A 305 6.19 5.91 -6.63
C ASP A 305 7.49 5.44 -5.96
N ALA A 306 8.49 5.01 -6.72
CA ALA A 306 9.81 4.68 -6.20
C ALA A 306 10.47 5.90 -5.53
N LEU A 307 10.30 7.11 -6.07
CA LEU A 307 10.79 8.35 -5.49
C LEU A 307 10.05 8.71 -4.19
N GLU A 308 8.73 8.52 -4.09
CA GLU A 308 7.99 8.74 -2.83
C GLU A 308 8.39 7.73 -1.74
N ILE A 309 8.58 6.46 -2.09
CA ILE A 309 9.13 5.45 -1.17
C ILE A 309 10.55 5.86 -0.71
N ALA A 310 11.41 6.33 -1.63
CA ALA A 310 12.76 6.79 -1.30
C ALA A 310 12.77 8.04 -0.41
N LYS A 311 11.82 8.98 -0.58
CA LYS A 311 11.66 10.16 0.28
C LYS A 311 11.30 9.77 1.72
N LEU A 312 10.36 8.83 1.90
CA LEU A 312 10.03 8.30 3.23
C LEU A 312 11.22 7.55 3.83
N ALA A 313 11.90 6.70 3.06
CA ALA A 313 13.04 5.94 3.55
C ALA A 313 14.21 6.86 3.98
N TYR A 314 14.45 7.94 3.24
CA TYR A 314 15.41 8.98 3.61
C TYR A 314 15.02 9.70 4.90
N ARG A 315 13.73 10.04 5.09
CA ARG A 315 13.22 10.66 6.33
C ARG A 315 13.51 9.79 7.55
N GLU A 316 13.08 8.52 7.51
CA GLU A 316 13.29 7.59 8.63
C GLU A 316 14.79 7.27 8.84
N TRP A 317 15.58 7.22 7.76
CA TRP A 317 17.03 7.07 7.86
C TRP A 317 17.69 8.26 8.55
N MET A 318 17.28 9.50 8.26
CA MET A 318 17.78 10.70 8.94
C MET A 318 17.41 10.69 10.43
N LEU A 319 16.19 10.30 10.79
CA LEU A 319 15.80 10.09 12.20
C LEU A 319 16.68 9.03 12.88
N ALA A 320 17.02 7.94 12.17
CA ALA A 320 17.96 6.93 12.67
C ALA A 320 19.37 7.50 12.91
N LEU A 321 19.87 8.37 12.03
CA LEU A 321 21.18 9.03 12.21
C LEU A 321 21.17 9.87 13.50
N ASP A 322 20.16 10.73 13.67
CA ASP A 322 20.05 11.67 14.78
C ASP A 322 19.90 10.93 16.11
N ALA A 323 19.02 9.92 16.18
CA ALA A 323 18.84 9.06 17.36
C ALA A 323 20.15 8.37 17.75
N ARG A 324 20.87 7.76 16.79
CA ARG A 324 22.16 7.12 17.05
C ARG A 324 23.20 8.11 17.57
N ASP A 325 23.26 9.31 16.99
CA ASP A 325 24.24 10.34 17.39
C ASP A 325 23.91 10.95 18.77
N ALA A 326 22.64 10.93 19.18
CA ALA A 326 22.20 11.19 20.55
C ALA A 326 22.47 10.02 21.52
N GLY A 327 22.75 8.82 21.00
CA GLY A 327 22.91 7.58 21.79
C GLY A 327 21.58 6.94 22.20
N GLU A 328 20.51 7.28 21.49
CA GLU A 328 19.16 6.73 21.66
C GLU A 328 19.02 5.38 20.95
N THR A 329 18.21 4.50 21.55
CA THR A 329 17.91 3.16 21.03
C THR A 329 16.49 2.76 21.41
N VAL A 330 15.82 2.03 20.54
CA VAL A 330 14.60 1.28 20.84
C VAL A 330 14.82 0.37 22.03
N SER A 331 14.09 0.62 23.11
CA SER A 331 13.95 -0.28 24.24
C SER A 331 12.56 -0.90 24.24
N VAL A 332 12.44 -2.20 24.47
CA VAL A 332 11.15 -2.83 24.76
C VAL A 332 10.64 -2.25 26.10
N GLY A 333 9.48 -1.61 26.06
CA GLY A 333 8.94 -0.84 27.19
C GLY A 333 8.32 -1.70 28.31
N GLU A 334 7.89 -1.06 29.40
CA GLU A 334 7.04 -1.71 30.40
C GLU A 334 5.66 -2.00 29.78
N ALA A 335 5.32 -3.29 29.66
CA ALA A 335 4.12 -3.72 28.92
C ALA A 335 2.80 -3.19 29.52
N ALA A 336 2.78 -2.76 30.79
CA ALA A 336 1.60 -2.21 31.44
C ALA A 336 1.09 -0.90 30.80
N ASP A 337 1.97 0.06 30.50
CA ASP A 337 1.57 1.35 29.88
C ASP A 337 1.21 1.18 28.41
N ALA A 338 1.90 0.28 27.70
CA ALA A 338 1.57 -0.09 26.32
C ALA A 338 0.21 -0.82 26.24
N ALA A 339 -0.06 -1.74 27.16
CA ALA A 339 -1.36 -2.41 27.29
C ALA A 339 -2.48 -1.40 27.56
N ALA A 340 -2.25 -0.38 28.40
CA ALA A 340 -3.24 0.66 28.68
C ALA A 340 -3.59 1.55 27.48
N ASN A 341 -2.68 1.70 26.51
CA ASN A 341 -2.87 2.53 25.31
C ASN A 341 -3.22 1.72 24.04
N THR A 342 -3.26 0.39 24.12
CA THR A 342 -3.63 -0.50 23.01
C THR A 342 -5.01 -0.15 22.44
N ARG A 343 -5.16 -0.20 21.12
CA ARG A 343 -6.45 0.06 20.44
C ARG A 343 -6.93 -1.19 19.72
N LEU A 344 -8.19 -1.55 19.93
CA LEU A 344 -8.85 -2.65 19.24
C LEU A 344 -9.44 -2.16 17.91
N ARG A 345 -9.17 -2.86 16.82
CA ARG A 345 -9.48 -2.48 15.44
C ARG A 345 -10.00 -3.69 14.66
N ALA A 346 -10.76 -3.47 13.60
CA ALA A 346 -11.13 -4.48 12.62
C ALA A 346 -10.91 -3.90 11.21
N VAL A 347 -10.84 -4.76 10.19
CA VAL A 347 -10.87 -4.31 8.78
C VAL A 347 -12.21 -3.65 8.46
N SER A 348 -12.21 -2.67 7.55
CA SER A 348 -13.38 -1.82 7.27
C SER A 348 -14.58 -2.52 6.64
N LEU A 349 -14.41 -3.77 6.15
CA LEU A 349 -15.48 -4.57 5.54
C LEU A 349 -15.67 -5.88 6.32
N ALA A 350 -16.83 -6.02 6.97
CA ALA A 350 -17.26 -7.22 7.68
C ALA A 350 -18.67 -7.63 7.24
N TYR A 351 -18.89 -8.93 7.00
CA TYR A 351 -20.19 -9.47 6.58
C TYR A 351 -20.59 -10.66 7.45
N ALA A 352 -21.90 -10.83 7.67
CA ALA A 352 -22.43 -11.93 8.47
C ALA A 352 -22.02 -13.30 7.90
N GLY A 353 -21.62 -14.24 8.75
CA GLY A 353 -21.12 -15.56 8.36
C GLY A 353 -19.73 -15.56 7.71
N THR A 354 -19.06 -14.41 7.57
CA THR A 354 -17.70 -14.33 7.01
C THR A 354 -16.63 -14.11 8.09
N PRO A 355 -15.44 -14.71 7.96
CA PRO A 355 -14.31 -14.42 8.83
C PRO A 355 -13.86 -12.95 8.68
N THR A 356 -13.94 -12.21 9.79
CA THR A 356 -13.48 -10.83 9.92
C THR A 356 -12.24 -10.81 10.82
N LEU A 357 -11.17 -10.13 10.39
CA LEU A 357 -9.94 -10.02 11.16
C LEU A 357 -10.01 -8.82 12.11
N VAL A 358 -9.72 -9.09 13.39
CA VAL A 358 -9.64 -8.12 14.49
C VAL A 358 -8.19 -8.05 14.96
N SER A 359 -7.71 -6.83 15.22
CA SER A 359 -6.35 -6.54 15.71
C SER A 359 -6.39 -5.68 16.97
N ALA A 360 -5.71 -6.17 18.00
CA ALA A 360 -5.24 -5.44 19.18
C ALA A 360 -3.71 -5.27 19.16
N PHE A 361 -3.07 -5.43 18.00
CA PHE A 361 -1.64 -5.28 17.87
C PHE A 361 -1.20 -3.85 18.23
N SER A 362 -0.13 -3.73 19.01
CA SER A 362 0.53 -2.46 19.34
C SER A 362 2.05 -2.64 19.15
N PRO A 363 2.74 -1.69 18.47
CA PRO A 363 4.19 -1.75 18.28
C PRO A 363 4.99 -1.81 19.58
N GLU A 364 4.49 -1.16 20.63
CA GLU A 364 5.10 -1.08 21.96
C GLU A 364 5.02 -2.40 22.74
N LEU A 365 4.06 -3.26 22.38
CA LEU A 365 3.92 -4.61 22.94
C LEU A 365 4.71 -5.68 22.17
N ALA A 366 5.23 -5.37 20.98
CA ALA A 366 6.02 -6.31 20.20
C ALA A 366 7.25 -6.79 20.99
N GLY A 367 7.42 -8.10 21.12
CA GLY A 367 8.53 -8.71 21.88
C GLY A 367 8.33 -8.81 23.40
N THR A 368 7.34 -8.12 24.00
CA THR A 368 7.06 -8.20 25.45
C THR A 368 6.52 -9.57 25.92
N GLY A 369 6.06 -10.40 24.98
CA GLY A 369 5.38 -11.66 25.27
C GLY A 369 3.98 -11.49 25.90
N ALA A 370 3.40 -10.28 25.84
CA ALA A 370 2.03 -10.03 26.25
C ALA A 370 1.05 -11.01 25.60
N ARG A 371 -0.02 -11.37 26.33
CA ARG A 371 -1.11 -12.21 25.81
C ARG A 371 -2.36 -11.38 25.62
N TYR A 372 -3.15 -11.75 24.62
CA TYR A 372 -4.39 -11.08 24.25
C TYR A 372 -5.51 -12.10 24.39
N GLU A 373 -6.38 -11.89 25.37
CA GLU A 373 -7.60 -12.67 25.56
C GLU A 373 -8.73 -11.88 24.88
N PHE A 374 -9.50 -12.46 23.98
CA PHE A 374 -10.56 -11.81 23.22
C PHE A 374 -11.93 -12.37 23.58
N ASP A 375 -12.90 -11.46 23.58
CA ASP A 375 -14.35 -11.62 23.67
C ASP A 375 -14.89 -11.23 22.28
N LEU A 376 -15.18 -12.22 21.44
CA LEU A 376 -15.49 -11.99 20.02
C LEU A 376 -17.00 -11.93 19.70
N ASP A 377 -17.86 -12.36 20.62
CA ASP A 377 -19.32 -12.30 20.47
C ASP A 377 -20.01 -11.24 21.35
N GLY A 378 -19.28 -10.67 22.33
CA GLY A 378 -19.75 -9.62 23.22
C GLY A 378 -20.50 -10.12 24.46
N ASP A 379 -20.41 -11.41 24.80
CA ASP A 379 -21.09 -11.98 25.97
C ASP A 379 -20.36 -11.71 27.31
N GLY A 380 -19.11 -11.26 27.26
CA GLY A 380 -18.26 -10.95 28.42
C GLY A 380 -17.33 -12.08 28.87
N ILE A 381 -17.40 -13.25 28.23
CA ILE A 381 -16.41 -14.33 28.30
C ILE A 381 -15.25 -13.98 27.36
N TYR A 382 -14.06 -14.52 27.66
CA TYR A 382 -12.82 -14.24 26.92
C TYR A 382 -12.26 -15.59 26.45
N GLU A 383 -12.84 -16.11 25.38
CA GLU A 383 -12.68 -17.48 24.88
C GLU A 383 -11.50 -17.66 23.93
N THR A 384 -11.08 -16.59 23.23
CA THR A 384 -10.01 -16.67 22.22
C THR A 384 -8.70 -16.09 22.76
N VAL A 385 -7.61 -16.85 22.75
CA VAL A 385 -6.29 -16.37 23.20
C VAL A 385 -5.31 -16.27 22.05
N SER A 386 -4.65 -15.11 21.93
CA SER A 386 -3.65 -14.80 20.90
C SER A 386 -2.36 -14.25 21.52
N SER A 387 -1.24 -14.51 20.87
CA SER A 387 0.09 -13.96 21.21
C SER A 387 0.56 -12.86 20.25
N SER A 388 -0.10 -12.67 19.10
CA SER A 388 0.20 -11.60 18.14
C SER A 388 -0.72 -10.39 18.28
N GLY A 389 -1.79 -10.50 19.08
CA GLY A 389 -2.84 -9.50 19.12
C GLY A 389 -3.80 -9.58 17.93
N LEU A 390 -3.76 -10.64 17.13
CA LEU A 390 -4.73 -10.90 16.06
C LEU A 390 -5.73 -11.99 16.45
N ALA A 391 -6.99 -11.83 16.05
CA ALA A 391 -8.05 -12.82 16.20
C ALA A 391 -9.04 -12.76 15.01
N TRP A 392 -9.58 -13.92 14.62
CA TRP A 392 -10.64 -13.99 13.61
C TRP A 392 -11.99 -14.15 14.27
N ALA A 393 -12.90 -13.21 14.04
CA ALA A 393 -14.31 -13.30 14.42
C ALA A 393 -15.15 -13.80 13.25
N THR A 394 -16.30 -14.43 13.52
CA THR A 394 -17.34 -14.69 12.51
C THR A 394 -18.68 -14.39 13.16
N PHE A 395 -19.43 -13.46 12.58
CA PHE A 395 -20.64 -12.92 13.19
C PHE A 395 -21.88 -13.52 12.52
N ASP A 396 -22.75 -14.21 13.26
CA ASP A 396 -23.89 -14.94 12.68
C ASP A 396 -24.94 -14.05 11.97
N SER A 397 -24.95 -12.75 12.25
CA SER A 397 -25.96 -11.82 11.72
C SER A 397 -25.44 -10.39 11.63
N ALA A 398 -26.10 -9.60 10.78
CA ALA A 398 -25.78 -8.18 10.53
C ALA A 398 -26.05 -7.28 11.74
N GLY A 399 -25.65 -6.01 11.64
CA GLY A 399 -25.72 -4.97 12.65
C GLY A 399 -24.48 -4.91 13.53
N THR A 400 -24.33 -3.79 14.25
CA THR A 400 -23.20 -3.47 15.13
C THR A 400 -22.90 -4.58 16.13
N ARG A 401 -21.65 -5.04 16.15
CA ARG A 401 -21.12 -6.06 17.08
C ARG A 401 -20.06 -5.44 17.96
N THR A 402 -20.16 -5.67 19.27
CA THR A 402 -19.08 -5.32 20.20
C THR A 402 -18.09 -6.47 20.24
N VAL A 403 -16.81 -6.18 20.05
CA VAL A 403 -15.71 -7.09 20.37
C VAL A 403 -14.86 -6.45 21.45
N ALA A 404 -14.27 -7.26 22.33
CA ALA A 404 -13.38 -6.79 23.39
C ALA A 404 -12.11 -7.63 23.50
N VAL A 405 -11.08 -7.04 24.10
CA VAL A 405 -9.79 -7.66 24.34
C VAL A 405 -9.28 -7.30 25.73
N ARG A 406 -8.69 -8.27 26.42
CA ARG A 406 -7.84 -8.08 27.60
C ARG A 406 -6.41 -8.32 27.18
N VAL A 407 -5.63 -7.25 27.17
CA VAL A 407 -4.18 -7.31 27.05
C VAL A 407 -3.63 -7.60 28.44
N VAL A 408 -2.84 -8.67 28.57
CA VAL A 408 -2.24 -9.05 29.84
C VAL A 408 -0.72 -9.12 29.73
N ASP A 409 -0.07 -8.30 30.54
CA ASP A 409 1.38 -8.25 30.74
C ASP A 409 1.88 -9.62 31.24
N SER A 410 2.89 -10.16 30.55
CA SER A 410 3.48 -11.48 30.81
C SER A 410 4.35 -11.53 32.08
N ALA A 411 4.91 -10.39 32.48
CA ALA A 411 5.84 -10.26 33.59
C ALA A 411 5.16 -9.79 34.88
N THR A 412 4.23 -8.84 34.78
CA THR A 412 3.52 -8.27 35.94
C THR A 412 2.15 -8.91 36.20
N GLY A 413 1.52 -9.48 35.16
CA GLY A 413 0.13 -9.94 35.21
C GLY A 413 -0.91 -8.81 35.21
N ALA A 414 -0.49 -7.55 34.98
CA ALA A 414 -1.41 -6.42 34.81
C ALA A 414 -2.32 -6.62 33.59
N VAL A 415 -3.61 -6.28 33.74
CA VAL A 415 -4.63 -6.44 32.70
C VAL A 415 -5.15 -5.06 32.30
N ALA A 416 -5.13 -4.75 31.00
CA ALA A 416 -5.88 -3.65 30.41
C ALA A 416 -6.99 -4.23 29.52
N GLN A 417 -8.19 -3.65 29.57
CA GLN A 417 -9.34 -4.10 28.77
C GLN A 417 -9.78 -3.00 27.80
N HIS A 418 -9.96 -3.37 26.54
CA HIS A 418 -10.42 -2.50 25.45
C HIS A 418 -11.58 -3.12 24.72
N SER A 419 -12.39 -2.31 24.06
CA SER A 419 -13.52 -2.76 23.24
C SER A 419 -13.75 -1.82 22.07
N THR A 420 -14.26 -2.35 20.96
CA THR A 420 -14.68 -1.56 19.80
C THR A 420 -15.96 -2.14 19.20
N SER A 421 -16.60 -1.34 18.35
CA SER A 421 -17.73 -1.78 17.54
C SER A 421 -17.27 -2.14 16.13
N VAL A 422 -17.80 -3.24 15.60
CA VAL A 422 -17.64 -3.69 14.21
C VAL A 422 -19.02 -3.62 13.57
N GLU A 423 -19.18 -2.81 12.53
CA GLU A 423 -20.40 -2.83 11.72
C GLU A 423 -20.35 -4.04 10.79
N VAL A 424 -21.32 -4.94 10.94
CA VAL A 424 -21.40 -6.19 10.17
C VAL A 424 -22.58 -6.11 9.23
N GLU A 425 -22.34 -6.20 7.94
CA GLU A 425 -23.41 -6.13 6.94
C GLU A 425 -24.02 -7.50 6.63
N PRO A 426 -25.27 -7.56 6.11
CA PRO A 426 -25.90 -8.82 5.80
C PRO A 426 -25.16 -9.54 4.67
N SER A 427 -24.92 -10.83 4.89
CA SER A 427 -24.48 -11.72 3.82
C SER A 427 -25.68 -12.11 2.96
N GLU A 428 -25.61 -11.80 1.65
CA GLU A 428 -26.44 -12.50 0.68
C GLU A 428 -25.98 -13.96 0.62
N ALA A 429 -26.90 -14.89 0.85
CA ALA A 429 -26.60 -16.24 1.33
C ALA A 429 -25.47 -16.99 0.59
N GLY A 430 -24.30 -17.09 1.22
CA GLY A 430 -23.17 -17.91 0.79
C GLY A 430 -22.43 -18.55 1.98
N GLU A 431 -22.29 -19.88 1.95
CA GLU A 431 -21.52 -20.65 2.95
C GLU A 431 -20.13 -21.01 2.37
N ILE A 432 -19.11 -21.11 3.23
CA ILE A 432 -17.70 -21.03 2.83
C ILE A 432 -16.93 -22.33 3.24
N LEU A 433 -16.62 -23.28 2.28
CA LEU A 433 -15.95 -24.61 2.53
C LEU A 433 -14.67 -25.06 1.65
N PHE A 434 -13.59 -25.71 2.23
CA PHE A 434 -12.17 -26.05 1.75
C PHE A 434 -12.08 -27.40 1.03
N ASP A 435 -11.05 -27.47 0.17
CA ASP A 435 -10.17 -28.62 0.08
C ASP A 435 -8.71 -28.20 -0.25
N ALA A 436 -7.80 -29.18 -0.31
CA ALA A 436 -6.34 -29.03 -0.36
C ALA A 436 -5.75 -28.43 -1.66
N ARG A 437 -6.48 -27.52 -2.33
CA ARG A 437 -6.05 -26.77 -3.53
C ARG A 437 -6.59 -25.32 -3.60
N GLY A 438 -7.01 -24.72 -2.47
CA GLY A 438 -7.47 -23.32 -2.42
C GLY A 438 -8.97 -23.08 -2.57
N ARG A 439 -9.80 -24.13 -2.47
CA ARG A 439 -11.20 -23.99 -1.97
C ARG A 439 -11.16 -23.61 -0.48
N LEU A 440 -12.26 -23.24 0.21
CA LEU A 440 -12.31 -22.22 1.29
C LEU A 440 -13.08 -22.55 2.62
N ILE A 441 -12.61 -23.39 3.57
CA ILE A 441 -13.34 -23.90 4.80
C ILE A 441 -13.22 -23.05 6.03
N THR A 442 -14.12 -23.38 6.96
CA THR A 442 -14.01 -23.18 8.39
C THR A 442 -12.68 -23.75 8.94
N PRO A 443 -11.63 -22.94 9.14
CA PRO A 443 -10.78 -23.27 10.27
C PRO A 443 -11.72 -23.36 11.48
N ALA A 444 -11.56 -24.40 12.30
CA ALA A 444 -12.19 -24.34 13.61
C ALA A 444 -11.65 -23.07 14.31
N PRO A 445 -12.47 -22.34 15.09
CA PRO A 445 -11.93 -21.33 16.00
C PRO A 445 -10.79 -21.96 16.81
N ALA A 446 -9.78 -21.15 17.15
CA ALA A 446 -8.54 -21.63 17.76
C ALA A 446 -8.84 -22.62 18.89
N ALA A 447 -8.55 -23.90 18.63
CA ALA A 447 -9.00 -24.97 19.51
C ALA A 447 -8.41 -24.77 20.90
N GLU A 448 -9.27 -24.93 21.93
CA GLU A 448 -8.93 -24.80 23.33
C GLU A 448 -7.52 -25.33 23.63
N ALA A 449 -6.67 -24.51 24.25
CA ALA A 449 -5.61 -25.07 25.08
C ALA A 449 -6.33 -25.93 26.14
N PRO A 450 -6.11 -27.26 26.20
CA PRO A 450 -6.93 -28.13 27.05
C PRO A 450 -6.77 -27.70 28.50
N GLY A 451 -7.88 -27.19 29.08
CA GLY A 451 -7.91 -26.66 30.43
C GLY A 451 -7.48 -27.71 31.45
N SER A 452 -6.29 -27.54 32.03
CA SER A 452 -5.86 -28.31 33.19
C SER A 452 -6.39 -27.62 34.45
N ASP A 453 -7.57 -28.04 34.89
CA ASP A 453 -8.12 -27.70 36.21
C ASP A 453 -7.10 -28.02 37.33
N PRO A 454 -7.01 -27.20 38.40
CA PRO A 454 -5.93 -27.30 39.39
C PRO A 454 -6.17 -28.43 40.40
N VAL A 455 -5.78 -29.67 40.05
CA VAL A 455 -5.83 -30.82 40.97
C VAL A 455 -4.49 -31.03 41.68
N VAL A 456 -4.50 -30.62 42.96
CA VAL A 456 -3.55 -30.90 44.05
C VAL A 456 -2.76 -32.21 43.90
N THR A 457 -1.43 -32.12 43.81
CA THR A 457 -0.51 -33.26 44.04
C THR A 457 -0.53 -33.71 45.50
N PRO A 458 -0.41 -35.03 45.79
CA PRO A 458 0.89 -35.50 46.27
C PRO A 458 1.32 -36.94 45.90
N VAL A 459 2.62 -37.05 45.57
CA VAL A 459 3.57 -38.12 45.97
C VAL A 459 3.43 -39.56 45.38
N ALA A 460 4.33 -39.81 44.41
CA ALA A 460 5.21 -40.99 44.23
C ALA A 460 4.70 -42.45 44.28
N ARG A 461 4.90 -43.18 43.17
CA ARG A 461 5.99 -44.20 43.01
C ARG A 461 6.08 -44.75 41.56
N PRO A 462 7.21 -45.36 41.14
CA PRO A 462 7.49 -45.66 39.73
C PRO A 462 6.95 -47.03 39.27
N VAL A 463 6.54 -47.14 38.00
CA VAL A 463 6.16 -48.43 37.37
C VAL A 463 6.65 -48.53 35.91
N THR A 464 7.57 -49.48 35.71
CA THR A 464 7.93 -50.27 34.50
C THR A 464 7.63 -49.77 33.06
N PRO A 465 8.58 -49.94 32.11
CA PRO A 465 8.33 -49.74 30.68
C PRO A 465 7.53 -50.92 30.08
N SER A 466 6.43 -50.62 29.40
CA SER A 466 5.64 -51.60 28.64
C SER A 466 5.84 -51.44 27.13
N THR A 467 6.56 -52.42 26.56
CA THR A 467 6.44 -53.03 25.22
C THR A 467 5.88 -52.21 24.03
N PRO A 468 6.65 -52.01 22.94
CA PRO A 468 6.11 -51.50 21.68
C PRO A 468 5.11 -52.47 21.02
N PRO A 469 4.02 -51.99 20.39
CA PRO A 469 3.13 -52.85 19.59
C PRO A 469 3.82 -53.36 18.31
N ALA A 470 3.43 -54.56 17.90
CA ALA A 470 3.98 -55.27 16.75
C ALA A 470 3.59 -54.62 15.40
N PRO A 471 4.38 -54.83 14.32
CA PRO A 471 4.13 -54.18 13.03
C PRO A 471 2.87 -54.72 12.35
N SER A 472 1.98 -53.80 11.96
CA SER A 472 0.79 -54.07 11.15
C SER A 472 1.16 -54.59 9.77
N GLN A 473 0.45 -55.63 9.32
CA GLN A 473 0.62 -56.28 8.02
C GLN A 473 0.31 -55.33 6.84
N PRO A 474 1.06 -55.37 5.72
CA PRO A 474 0.81 -54.49 4.59
C PRO A 474 -0.49 -54.86 3.85
N ALA A 475 -1.29 -53.84 3.53
CA ALA A 475 -2.49 -53.97 2.70
C ALA A 475 -2.16 -54.40 1.25
N PRO A 476 -3.06 -55.10 0.55
CA PRO A 476 -2.80 -55.60 -0.80
C PRO A 476 -2.65 -54.46 -1.83
N ARG A 477 -1.64 -54.57 -2.69
CA ARG A 477 -1.43 -53.61 -3.79
C ARG A 477 -2.53 -53.74 -4.84
N ILE A 478 -3.25 -52.66 -5.08
CA ILE A 478 -4.14 -52.54 -6.24
C ILE A 478 -3.26 -52.23 -7.47
N SER A 479 -3.36 -53.04 -8.52
CA SER A 479 -2.61 -52.82 -9.76
C SER A 479 -3.26 -51.69 -10.57
N PRO A 480 -2.50 -50.74 -11.14
CA PRO A 480 -3.06 -49.74 -12.04
C PRO A 480 -3.63 -50.41 -13.30
N ALA A 481 -4.78 -49.90 -13.78
CA ALA A 481 -5.32 -50.26 -15.08
C ALA A 481 -4.44 -49.67 -16.22
N PRO A 482 -4.29 -50.36 -17.37
CA PRO A 482 -3.48 -49.85 -18.47
C PRO A 482 -4.12 -48.62 -19.11
N ALA A 483 -3.29 -47.64 -19.47
CA ALA A 483 -3.71 -46.40 -20.10
C ALA A 483 -4.33 -46.64 -21.49
N PRO A 484 -5.39 -45.89 -21.89
CA PRO A 484 -5.95 -45.98 -23.23
C PRO A 484 -4.95 -45.49 -24.29
N ALA A 485 -4.95 -46.15 -25.45
CA ALA A 485 -4.08 -45.80 -26.57
C ALA A 485 -4.44 -44.42 -27.17
N PRO A 486 -3.46 -43.64 -27.66
CA PRO A 486 -3.71 -42.32 -28.24
C PRO A 486 -4.57 -42.42 -29.51
N ALA A 487 -5.52 -41.49 -29.63
CA ALA A 487 -6.36 -41.37 -30.82
C ALA A 487 -5.55 -40.89 -32.04
N PRO A 488 -5.85 -41.35 -33.26
CA PRO A 488 -5.13 -40.93 -34.47
C PRO A 488 -5.36 -39.44 -34.78
N ALA A 489 -4.30 -38.77 -35.25
CA ALA A 489 -4.34 -37.36 -35.61
C ALA A 489 -5.32 -37.09 -36.78
N PRO A 490 -6.05 -35.95 -36.75
CA PRO A 490 -6.95 -35.57 -37.84
C PRO A 490 -6.18 -35.28 -39.14
N ALA A 491 -6.77 -35.66 -40.27
CA ALA A 491 -6.20 -35.40 -41.59
C ALA A 491 -6.20 -33.89 -41.93
N PRO A 492 -5.20 -33.40 -42.70
CA PRO A 492 -5.13 -31.99 -43.06
C PRO A 492 -6.31 -31.54 -43.92
N SER A 493 -6.89 -30.38 -43.57
CA SER A 493 -7.95 -29.74 -44.34
C SER A 493 -7.44 -29.28 -45.71
N PRO A 494 -8.22 -29.43 -46.81
CA PRO A 494 -7.80 -28.96 -48.13
C PRO A 494 -7.66 -27.44 -48.18
N ALA A 495 -6.64 -26.97 -48.91
CA ALA A 495 -6.37 -25.55 -49.07
C ALA A 495 -7.54 -24.80 -49.77
N PRO A 496 -7.88 -23.58 -49.33
CA PRO A 496 -8.93 -22.78 -49.97
C PRO A 496 -8.55 -22.40 -51.40
N ALA A 497 -9.55 -22.40 -52.29
CA ALA A 497 -9.38 -21.98 -53.68
C ALA A 497 -9.08 -20.47 -53.78
N PRO A 498 -8.31 -20.02 -54.78
CA PRO A 498 -7.95 -18.61 -54.93
C PRO A 498 -9.20 -17.74 -55.18
N THR A 499 -9.27 -16.63 -54.45
CA THR A 499 -10.27 -15.58 -54.64
C THR A 499 -10.09 -14.88 -56.00
N PRO A 500 -11.18 -14.48 -56.69
CA PRO A 500 -11.07 -13.74 -57.94
C PRO A 500 -10.44 -12.36 -57.76
N ASP A 501 -9.66 -11.95 -58.76
CA ASP A 501 -8.97 -10.67 -58.86
C ASP A 501 -9.97 -9.50 -58.90
N PRO A 502 -9.87 -8.45 -58.05
CA PRO A 502 -10.84 -7.36 -58.02
C PRO A 502 -10.83 -6.53 -59.31
N SER A 503 -12.04 -6.25 -59.82
CA SER A 503 -12.25 -5.38 -60.99
C SER A 503 -11.66 -3.97 -60.75
N PRO A 504 -11.02 -3.33 -61.74
CA PRO A 504 -10.48 -1.98 -61.60
C PRO A 504 -11.57 -0.97 -61.21
N ALA A 505 -11.25 -0.11 -60.24
CA ALA A 505 -12.12 0.99 -59.84
C ALA A 505 -12.20 2.07 -60.94
N PRO A 506 -13.37 2.70 -61.17
CA PRO A 506 -13.51 3.76 -62.16
C PRO A 506 -12.72 5.02 -61.77
N GLN A 507 -12.08 5.63 -62.77
CA GLN A 507 -11.25 6.82 -62.62
C GLN A 507 -12.08 8.05 -62.16
N PRO A 508 -11.63 8.80 -61.14
CA PRO A 508 -12.37 9.97 -60.66
C PRO A 508 -12.37 11.11 -61.69
N ASN A 509 -13.54 11.74 -61.83
CA ASN A 509 -13.79 12.91 -62.69
C ASN A 509 -13.14 14.16 -62.07
N PRO A 510 -12.44 15.04 -62.82
CA PRO A 510 -11.75 16.19 -62.25
C PRO A 510 -12.68 17.17 -61.54
N THR A 511 -12.33 17.47 -60.28
CA THR A 511 -13.01 18.47 -59.43
C THR A 511 -12.81 19.89 -59.99
N PRO A 512 -13.86 20.73 -60.09
CA PRO A 512 -13.69 22.11 -60.51
C PRO A 512 -12.89 22.93 -59.48
N THR A 513 -12.00 23.80 -59.96
CA THR A 513 -11.20 24.71 -59.13
C THR A 513 -12.09 25.66 -58.33
N PRO A 514 -11.89 25.80 -57.01
CA PRO A 514 -12.68 26.71 -56.18
C PRO A 514 -12.37 28.18 -56.47
N THR A 515 -13.42 29.00 -56.49
CA THR A 515 -13.36 30.47 -56.54
C THR A 515 -12.70 31.00 -55.26
N PRO A 516 -11.83 32.03 -55.31
CA PRO A 516 -11.22 32.58 -54.09
C PRO A 516 -12.29 33.15 -53.14
N THR A 517 -12.25 32.70 -51.89
CA THR A 517 -13.06 33.20 -50.77
C THR A 517 -12.62 34.63 -50.40
N PRO A 518 -13.55 35.51 -50.00
CA PRO A 518 -13.21 36.84 -49.51
C PRO A 518 -12.44 36.76 -48.19
N THR A 519 -11.47 37.66 -48.02
CA THR A 519 -10.70 37.81 -46.78
C THR A 519 -11.63 38.13 -45.61
N PRO A 520 -11.58 37.40 -44.48
CA PRO A 520 -12.35 37.74 -43.29
C PRO A 520 -11.89 39.08 -42.69
N ASP A 521 -12.85 39.81 -42.12
CA ASP A 521 -12.62 41.01 -41.31
C ASP A 521 -11.74 40.65 -40.09
N PRO A 522 -10.81 41.52 -39.62
CA PRO A 522 -10.02 41.24 -38.42
C PRO A 522 -10.90 40.94 -37.21
N THR A 523 -10.68 39.76 -36.63
CA THR A 523 -11.28 39.31 -35.38
C THR A 523 -11.05 40.37 -34.29
N PRO A 524 -12.07 40.77 -33.50
CA PRO A 524 -11.85 41.69 -32.39
C PRO A 524 -10.85 41.09 -31.40
N THR A 525 -9.88 41.90 -30.97
CA THR A 525 -8.96 41.52 -29.88
C THR A 525 -9.77 41.10 -28.65
N PRO A 526 -9.51 39.92 -28.06
CA PRO A 526 -10.25 39.47 -26.88
C PRO A 526 -10.02 40.43 -25.72
N THR A 527 -11.10 40.72 -24.99
CA THR A 527 -11.03 41.38 -23.68
C THR A 527 -10.22 40.50 -22.74
N PRO A 528 -9.34 41.04 -21.88
CA PRO A 528 -8.67 40.24 -20.86
C PRO A 528 -9.71 39.64 -19.91
N ASP A 529 -9.61 38.33 -19.67
CA ASP A 529 -10.47 37.61 -18.72
C ASP A 529 -10.24 38.07 -17.27
N PRO A 530 -11.24 37.91 -16.39
CA PRO A 530 -11.06 38.12 -14.96
C PRO A 530 -9.99 37.15 -14.42
N THR A 531 -9.24 37.61 -13.43
CA THR A 531 -8.36 36.71 -12.65
C THR A 531 -9.22 35.96 -11.63
N PRO A 532 -9.09 34.61 -11.51
CA PRO A 532 -9.86 33.85 -10.53
C PRO A 532 -9.62 34.34 -9.11
N THR A 533 -10.69 34.39 -8.31
CA THR A 533 -10.64 34.74 -6.89
C THR A 533 -11.42 33.72 -6.07
N VAL A 534 -10.87 33.33 -4.91
CA VAL A 534 -11.53 32.44 -3.96
C VAL A 534 -11.65 33.12 -2.61
N THR A 535 -12.80 32.93 -1.96
CA THR A 535 -13.05 33.34 -0.57
C THR A 535 -13.41 32.12 0.28
N VAL A 536 -13.04 32.16 1.56
CA VAL A 536 -13.27 31.09 2.53
C VAL A 536 -13.89 31.69 3.79
N GLU A 537 -15.14 31.31 4.08
CA GLU A 537 -15.91 31.87 5.20
C GLU A 537 -16.66 30.76 5.97
N PRO A 538 -16.68 30.76 7.31
CA PRO A 538 -15.98 31.67 8.21
C PRO A 538 -14.49 31.32 8.32
N SER A 539 -13.63 32.33 8.44
CA SER A 539 -12.24 32.15 8.87
C SER A 539 -11.98 33.15 10.00
N PRO A 540 -11.75 32.72 11.25
CA PRO A 540 -11.58 31.32 11.67
C PRO A 540 -12.89 30.52 11.77
N VAL A 541 -12.77 29.19 11.64
CA VAL A 541 -13.83 28.18 11.81
C VAL A 541 -13.58 27.35 13.07
N GLN A 542 -14.64 26.84 13.72
CA GLN A 542 -14.50 25.91 14.85
C GLN A 542 -14.31 24.47 14.37
N PRO A 543 -13.56 23.60 15.10
CA PRO A 543 -13.60 22.16 14.90
C PRO A 543 -15.05 21.64 14.96
N GLY A 544 -15.43 20.76 14.04
CA GLY A 544 -16.81 20.26 13.89
C GLY A 544 -17.77 21.27 13.25
N GLY A 545 -17.28 22.44 12.84
CA GLY A 545 -18.02 23.43 12.06
C GLY A 545 -18.02 23.13 10.55
N ALA A 546 -18.48 24.09 9.76
CA ALA A 546 -18.43 24.03 8.30
C ALA A 546 -17.83 25.32 7.72
N LEU A 547 -17.02 25.16 6.67
CA LEU A 547 -16.50 26.21 5.81
C LEU A 547 -17.34 26.30 4.54
N THR A 548 -17.57 27.52 4.05
CA THR A 548 -18.01 27.78 2.68
C THR A 548 -16.83 28.31 1.87
N ILE A 549 -16.42 27.58 0.84
CA ILE A 549 -15.43 28.03 -0.14
C ILE A 549 -16.20 28.51 -1.37
N ARG A 550 -15.92 29.74 -1.83
CA ARG A 550 -16.53 30.29 -3.05
C ARG A 550 -15.46 30.73 -4.02
N GLY A 551 -15.62 30.35 -5.28
CA GLY A 551 -14.79 30.84 -6.38
C GLY A 551 -15.60 31.73 -7.33
N GLU A 552 -14.94 32.75 -7.91
CA GLU A 552 -15.44 33.57 -9.01
C GLU A 552 -14.33 33.74 -10.06
N GLY A 553 -14.71 33.88 -11.34
CA GLY A 553 -13.78 34.12 -12.44
C GLY A 553 -13.10 32.85 -13.00
N PHE A 554 -13.63 31.67 -12.68
CA PHE A 554 -13.24 30.41 -13.31
C PHE A 554 -13.93 30.26 -14.69
N PRO A 555 -13.46 29.37 -15.59
CA PRO A 555 -14.20 29.06 -16.81
C PRO A 555 -15.55 28.40 -16.49
N PRO A 556 -16.60 28.65 -17.28
CA PRO A 556 -17.89 27.98 -17.13
C PRO A 556 -17.79 26.45 -17.22
N SER A 557 -18.58 25.75 -16.41
CA SER A 557 -18.60 24.28 -16.30
C SER A 557 -17.24 23.64 -15.95
N MET A 558 -16.29 24.42 -15.40
CA MET A 558 -14.97 23.88 -15.07
C MET A 558 -15.00 23.15 -13.73
N PRO A 559 -14.59 21.87 -13.68
CA PRO A 559 -14.36 21.18 -12.41
C PRO A 559 -13.09 21.72 -11.74
N VAL A 560 -13.19 22.00 -10.45
CA VAL A 560 -12.14 22.57 -9.60
C VAL A 560 -11.93 21.68 -8.39
N ARG A 561 -10.67 21.29 -8.15
CA ARG A 561 -10.28 20.52 -6.98
C ARG A 561 -9.94 21.46 -5.83
N LEU A 562 -10.57 21.24 -4.67
CA LEU A 562 -10.32 21.97 -3.43
C LEU A 562 -9.64 21.00 -2.46
N SER A 563 -8.36 21.20 -2.16
CA SER A 563 -7.59 20.29 -1.29
C SER A 563 -6.86 21.04 -0.16
N SER A 564 -6.81 20.40 1.00
CA SER A 564 -6.13 20.85 2.20
C SER A 564 -5.69 19.61 2.99
N SER A 565 -4.82 19.75 3.98
CA SER A 565 -4.48 18.62 4.87
C SER A 565 -5.65 18.14 5.74
N LEU A 566 -6.78 18.86 5.76
CA LEU A 566 -8.01 18.48 6.45
C LEU A 566 -9.08 17.85 5.55
N PHE A 567 -9.09 18.15 4.25
CA PHE A 567 -10.19 17.76 3.36
C PHE A 567 -9.78 17.78 1.89
N GLU A 568 -10.55 17.05 1.07
CA GLU A 568 -10.55 17.20 -0.37
C GLU A 568 -12.00 17.13 -0.88
N GLN A 569 -12.39 18.07 -1.76
CA GLN A 569 -13.71 18.10 -2.38
C GLN A 569 -13.63 18.66 -3.80
N MET A 570 -14.49 18.14 -4.68
CA MET A 570 -14.72 18.71 -6.01
C MET A 570 -15.82 19.77 -5.97
N ALA A 571 -15.57 20.88 -6.64
CA ALA A 571 -16.58 21.86 -7.02
C ALA A 571 -16.66 21.95 -8.55
N GLU A 572 -17.79 22.42 -9.08
CA GLU A 572 -17.94 22.75 -10.50
C GLU A 572 -18.32 24.23 -10.59
N ALA A 573 -17.64 24.98 -11.46
CA ALA A 573 -18.00 26.36 -11.77
C ALA A 573 -19.26 26.38 -12.65
N ASP A 574 -20.25 27.19 -12.29
CA ASP A 574 -21.49 27.36 -13.03
C ASP A 574 -21.28 28.09 -14.38
N ASP A 575 -22.36 28.32 -15.12
CA ASP A 575 -22.36 29.06 -16.40
C ASP A 575 -21.76 30.48 -16.30
N THR A 576 -21.58 31.03 -15.10
CA THR A 576 -20.99 32.36 -14.83
C THR A 576 -19.52 32.30 -14.40
N GLY A 577 -18.96 31.10 -14.21
CA GLY A 577 -17.61 30.92 -13.71
C GLY A 577 -17.50 31.01 -12.19
N ALA A 578 -18.60 30.77 -11.48
CA ALA A 578 -18.67 30.82 -10.02
C ALA A 578 -18.95 29.44 -9.42
N PHE A 579 -18.35 29.11 -8.28
CA PHE A 579 -18.69 27.91 -7.51
C PHE A 579 -18.90 28.22 -6.03
N SER A 580 -19.64 27.36 -5.33
CA SER A 580 -19.77 27.40 -3.88
C SER A 580 -19.78 25.96 -3.35
N ALA A 581 -18.86 25.68 -2.43
CA ALA A 581 -18.63 24.38 -1.82
C ALA A 581 -18.76 24.49 -0.30
N GLU A 582 -19.51 23.58 0.33
CA GLU A 582 -19.63 23.50 1.79
C GLU A 582 -18.81 22.30 2.28
N ILE A 583 -17.85 22.59 3.17
CA ILE A 583 -16.81 21.67 3.64
C ILE A 583 -16.98 21.50 5.15
N PRO A 584 -17.34 20.31 5.66
CA PRO A 584 -17.29 20.04 7.08
C PRO A 584 -15.83 20.01 7.55
N VAL A 585 -15.55 20.67 8.67
CA VAL A 585 -14.25 20.64 9.35
C VAL A 585 -14.33 19.58 10.44
N ASP A 586 -13.32 18.71 10.51
CA ASP A 586 -13.29 17.63 11.49
C ASP A 586 -13.42 18.15 12.93
N GLU A 587 -14.13 17.43 13.80
CA GLU A 587 -14.30 17.80 15.21
C GLU A 587 -12.98 17.68 16.00
N TRP A 588 -12.02 16.91 15.48
CA TRP A 588 -10.68 16.72 16.00
C TRP A 588 -9.62 17.55 15.26
N ALA A 589 -10.02 18.50 14.41
CA ALA A 589 -9.08 19.37 13.70
C ALA A 589 -8.26 20.24 14.68
N GLU A 590 -6.94 20.12 14.63
CA GLU A 590 -6.03 20.89 15.48
C GLU A 590 -6.13 22.40 15.21
N PRO A 591 -6.06 23.27 16.24
CA PRO A 591 -6.10 24.71 16.04
C PRO A 591 -4.86 25.23 15.29
N GLY A 592 -5.05 25.86 14.13
CA GLY A 592 -3.94 26.29 13.28
C GLY A 592 -4.35 26.99 11.99
N THR A 593 -3.35 27.43 11.22
CA THR A 593 -3.53 27.92 9.85
C THR A 593 -3.28 26.77 8.88
N TYR A 594 -4.17 26.60 7.91
CA TYR A 594 -4.17 25.52 6.94
C TYR A 594 -4.07 26.05 5.50
N GLU A 595 -3.24 25.41 4.68
CA GLU A 595 -3.17 25.67 3.23
C GLU A 595 -4.44 25.10 2.55
N LEU A 596 -5.07 25.90 1.70
CA LEU A 596 -6.10 25.49 0.75
C LEU A 596 -5.53 25.66 -0.66
N VAL A 597 -5.42 24.54 -1.37
CA VAL A 597 -5.02 24.48 -2.78
C VAL A 597 -6.29 24.41 -3.63
N VAL A 598 -6.33 25.20 -4.69
CA VAL A 598 -7.43 25.27 -5.65
C VAL A 598 -6.85 25.09 -7.04
N GLU A 599 -7.08 23.93 -7.66
CA GLU A 599 -6.39 23.51 -8.88
C GLU A 599 -7.31 22.89 -9.94
N SER A 600 -6.91 22.99 -11.20
CA SER A 600 -7.49 22.22 -12.31
C SER A 600 -7.03 20.78 -12.26
N ILE A 601 -7.93 19.83 -12.50
CA ILE A 601 -7.54 18.42 -12.71
C ILE A 601 -7.01 18.22 -14.12
N GLU A 602 -5.88 17.53 -14.21
CA GLU A 602 -5.26 17.11 -15.47
C GLU A 602 -5.99 15.88 -16.03
N GLY A 603 -6.29 15.87 -17.34
CA GLY A 603 -6.89 14.72 -18.03
C GLY A 603 -8.41 14.69 -18.19
N MET A 604 -9.17 15.70 -17.75
CA MET A 604 -10.61 15.82 -18.08
C MET A 604 -10.87 16.45 -19.46
N ASP A 605 -12.08 16.24 -20.00
CA ASP A 605 -12.59 16.83 -21.25
C ASP A 605 -12.77 18.37 -21.15
N VAL A 606 -11.66 19.09 -21.07
CA VAL A 606 -11.63 20.55 -21.10
C VAL A 606 -12.00 21.03 -22.52
N PRO A 607 -12.97 21.95 -22.69
CA PRO A 607 -13.32 22.48 -24.00
C PRO A 607 -12.07 23.05 -24.73
N PRO A 608 -11.87 22.78 -26.03
CA PRO A 608 -10.61 23.08 -26.72
C PRO A 608 -10.16 24.55 -26.66
N GLU A 609 -11.09 25.48 -26.47
CA GLU A 609 -10.81 26.92 -26.25
C GLU A 609 -10.09 27.25 -24.93
N TYR A 610 -10.06 26.32 -23.96
CA TYR A 610 -9.38 26.46 -22.67
C TYR A 610 -8.16 25.55 -22.51
N ALA A 611 -7.89 24.65 -23.46
CA ALA A 611 -6.81 23.66 -23.39
C ALA A 611 -5.40 24.27 -23.29
N ASP A 612 -5.14 25.39 -23.97
CA ASP A 612 -3.85 26.10 -23.91
C ASP A 612 -3.65 26.93 -22.62
N ARG A 613 -4.64 26.97 -21.71
CA ARG A 613 -4.66 27.88 -20.55
C ARG A 613 -4.41 27.21 -19.19
N TYR A 614 -4.53 25.89 -19.08
CA TYR A 614 -4.47 25.16 -17.82
C TYR A 614 -3.55 23.94 -17.93
N PRO A 615 -2.63 23.72 -16.97
CA PRO A 615 -2.91 23.69 -15.53
C PRO A 615 -2.86 25.03 -14.79
N PHE A 616 -3.73 25.19 -13.78
CA PHE A 616 -3.62 26.20 -12.73
C PHE A 616 -3.55 25.57 -11.33
N ARG A 617 -2.82 26.23 -10.43
CA ARG A 617 -2.79 25.94 -9.00
C ARG A 617 -2.74 27.26 -8.23
N TYR A 618 -3.81 27.57 -7.50
CA TYR A 618 -3.88 28.70 -6.58
C TYR A 618 -3.78 28.21 -5.14
N VAL A 619 -3.23 29.06 -4.27
CA VAL A 619 -2.99 28.73 -2.86
C VAL A 619 -3.57 29.84 -1.99
N TYR A 620 -4.36 29.43 -1.01
CA TYR A 620 -5.07 30.27 -0.04
C TYR A 620 -4.85 29.73 1.38
N GLU A 621 -5.27 30.47 2.39
CA GLU A 621 -5.16 30.07 3.80
C GLU A 621 -6.51 30.21 4.50
N PHE A 622 -6.80 29.31 5.44
CA PHE A 622 -7.88 29.46 6.42
C PHE A 622 -7.41 29.05 7.82
N VAL A 623 -8.16 29.43 8.85
CA VAL A 623 -7.78 29.22 10.25
C VAL A 623 -8.81 28.37 10.98
N VAL A 624 -8.37 27.32 11.67
CA VAL A 624 -9.17 26.59 12.66
C VAL A 624 -8.93 27.19 14.04
N ALA A 625 -10.00 27.57 14.72
CA ALA A 625 -9.97 28.15 16.06
C ALA A 625 -9.67 27.10 17.14
N PRO A 626 -9.15 27.50 18.32
CA PRO A 626 -9.16 26.65 19.50
C PRO A 626 -10.59 26.28 19.89
N ALA A 627 -10.82 25.00 20.17
CA ALA A 627 -12.12 24.50 20.62
C ALA A 627 -12.62 25.30 21.83
N GLU A 628 -13.90 25.73 21.79
CA GLU A 628 -14.48 26.49 22.90
C GLU A 628 -14.57 25.62 24.17
N PRO A 629 -14.21 26.14 25.35
CA PRO A 629 -14.38 25.41 26.59
C PRO A 629 -15.86 25.16 26.85
N ALA A 630 -16.21 23.90 27.13
CA ALA A 630 -17.59 23.49 27.38
C ALA A 630 -18.26 24.39 28.44
N PRO A 631 -19.52 24.83 28.24
CA PRO A 631 -20.22 25.70 29.18
C PRO A 631 -20.39 25.00 30.54
N ALA A 632 -19.99 25.70 31.60
CA ALA A 632 -19.91 25.22 32.98
C ALA A 632 -21.24 25.16 33.74
#